data_AF-A0A6A6HWD9-F1
#
_entry.id   AF-A0A6A6HWD9-F1
#
_cell.length_a   1.000
_cell.length_b   1.000
_cell.length_c   1.000
_cell.angle_alpha   90.00
_cell.angle_beta   90.00
_cell.angle_gamma   90.00
#
_symmetry.space_group_name_H-M   'P 1'
#
loop_
_entity.id
_entity.type
_entity.pdbx_description
1 polymer ?
#
loop_
_entity_poly.entity_id
_entity_poly.type
_entity_poly.pdbx_seq_one_letter_code
_entity_poly.pdbx_strand_id
1 'polypeptide(L)'
;MVPASASSTPQPSHTSLSRSSTTFSKSPVGIAQERVQQLSNHFSRANTMASVPKDDGPVNLDADIPDIHHQLPPLPATLPKRHERFIHCIPPTGSTTRKYSVFLAGTIEMGKAIQWQRHMLHFLQDLPIAVYNPRRGSWNKASTDEELTRNFHTQVVWEKVNLARASVICFFFDHPTKSPVTMMELGEWAASNKVVVCCNSKFWKAKNVHIQCAYHGIPCVETFEELVPLVRAKLRSKGLMLDKQGDRTDDPAKEDPTKLPDVSILERRCPVDIERLKAIEQTLAFQDPEYPDEEPYVEH
;
A
#
# COMPACT_ATOMS: atom_id res chain seq x y z
N MET A 1 -12.96 83.38 -41.13
CA MET A 1 -11.66 83.13 -40.46
C MET A 1 -11.40 81.64 -40.51
N VAL A 2 -10.23 81.25 -41.01
CA VAL A 2 -9.49 79.99 -40.74
C VAL A 2 -8.47 80.35 -39.61
N PRO A 3 -7.75 79.49 -38.85
CA PRO A 3 -7.64 78.00 -38.73
C PRO A 3 -8.35 77.44 -37.45
N ALA A 4 -8.17 76.20 -36.92
CA ALA A 4 -7.53 74.92 -37.34
C ALA A 4 -8.07 73.73 -36.49
N SER A 5 -7.60 72.51 -36.78
CA SER A 5 -7.75 71.26 -36.01
C SER A 5 -6.85 71.13 -34.77
N ALA A 6 -7.28 70.37 -33.76
CA ALA A 6 -6.38 69.60 -32.88
C ALA A 6 -7.05 68.29 -32.42
N SER A 7 -6.37 67.17 -32.62
CA SER A 7 -6.78 65.83 -32.16
C SER A 7 -6.37 65.57 -30.71
N SER A 8 -7.20 64.85 -29.93
CA SER A 8 -6.74 64.19 -28.71
C SER A 8 -7.18 62.73 -28.67
N THR A 9 -6.21 61.87 -28.34
CA THR A 9 -6.29 60.40 -28.33
C THR A 9 -6.98 59.90 -27.06
N PRO A 10 -7.82 58.85 -27.09
CA PRO A 10 -8.31 58.21 -25.88
C PRO A 10 -7.17 57.46 -25.18
N GLN A 11 -6.91 57.78 -23.90
CA GLN A 11 -5.96 57.02 -23.09
C GLN A 11 -6.53 55.67 -22.65
N PRO A 12 -5.75 54.58 -22.69
CA PRO A 12 -6.09 53.34 -22.00
C PRO A 12 -5.88 53.49 -20.50
N SER A 13 -6.86 53.03 -19.71
CA SER A 13 -6.78 53.00 -18.25
C SER A 13 -5.75 51.97 -17.76
N HIS A 14 -4.57 52.44 -17.34
CA HIS A 14 -3.59 51.60 -16.66
C HIS A 14 -4.00 51.37 -15.19
N THR A 15 -4.66 50.25 -14.92
CA THR A 15 -4.89 49.79 -13.55
C THR A 15 -3.57 49.32 -12.95
N SER A 16 -2.97 50.15 -12.09
CA SER A 16 -1.73 49.82 -11.37
C SER A 16 -1.96 48.67 -10.39
N LEU A 17 -1.51 47.46 -10.76
CA LEU A 17 -1.33 46.35 -9.82
C LEU A 17 -0.03 46.56 -9.07
N SER A 18 -0.12 47.15 -7.87
CA SER A 18 0.99 47.27 -6.94
C SER A 18 1.52 45.87 -6.55
N ARG A 19 2.72 45.53 -7.04
CA ARG A 19 3.49 44.39 -6.53
C ARG A 19 3.99 44.71 -5.12
N SER A 20 3.21 44.38 -4.11
CA SER A 20 3.71 44.27 -2.73
C SER A 20 4.65 43.08 -2.62
N SER A 21 5.95 43.32 -2.79
CA SER A 21 7.00 42.33 -2.57
C SER A 21 7.20 42.05 -1.09
N THR A 22 6.45 41.10 -0.52
CA THR A 22 6.73 40.55 0.81
C THR A 22 7.71 39.38 0.70
N THR A 23 9.00 39.71 0.66
CA THR A 23 10.09 38.77 0.93
C THR A 23 10.07 38.37 2.41
N PHE A 24 9.20 37.43 2.78
CA PHE A 24 9.32 36.76 4.07
C PHE A 24 10.50 35.78 4.02
N SER A 25 11.62 36.20 4.63
CA SER A 25 12.65 35.26 5.09
C SER A 25 12.00 34.36 6.14
N LYS A 26 11.56 33.16 5.73
CA LYS A 26 11.03 32.17 6.66
C LYS A 26 12.19 31.53 7.39
N SER A 27 12.30 31.79 8.69
CA SER A 27 13.29 31.11 9.53
C SER A 27 13.09 29.58 9.45
N PRO A 28 14.13 28.77 9.71
CA PRO A 28 14.00 27.31 9.74
C PRO A 28 12.87 26.85 10.68
N VAL A 29 12.68 27.55 11.80
CA VAL A 29 11.57 27.34 12.76
C VAL A 29 10.21 27.61 12.12
N GLY A 30 10.05 28.70 11.36
CA GLY A 30 8.80 28.99 10.65
C GLY A 30 8.46 27.96 9.57
N ILE A 31 9.46 27.44 8.85
CA ILE A 31 9.29 26.36 7.87
C ILE A 31 8.92 25.04 8.58
N ALA A 32 9.55 24.73 9.72
CA ALA A 32 9.22 23.58 10.54
C ALA A 32 7.80 23.67 11.10
N GLN A 33 7.39 24.83 11.61
CA GLN A 33 6.02 25.08 12.11
C GLN A 33 4.97 24.96 11.00
N GLU A 34 5.20 25.52 9.81
CA GLU A 34 4.31 25.30 8.66
C GLU A 34 4.22 23.83 8.25
N ARG A 35 5.33 23.09 8.26
CA ARG A 35 5.33 21.64 7.94
C ARG A 35 4.62 20.83 9.01
N VAL A 36 4.80 21.14 10.30
CA VAL A 36 4.06 20.52 11.41
C VAL A 36 2.57 20.86 11.31
N GLN A 37 2.19 22.09 10.95
CA GLN A 37 0.79 22.48 10.74
C GLN A 37 0.19 21.77 9.52
N GLN A 38 0.93 21.63 8.41
CA GLN A 38 0.49 20.90 7.22
C GLN A 38 0.36 19.39 7.48
N LEU A 39 1.31 18.78 8.20
CA LEU A 39 1.22 17.39 8.64
C LEU A 39 0.05 17.20 9.61
N SER A 40 -0.12 18.06 10.61
CA SER A 40 -1.24 18.03 11.56
C SER A 40 -2.60 18.14 10.86
N ASN A 41 -2.74 19.06 9.90
CA ASN A 41 -3.94 19.18 9.06
C ASN A 41 -4.15 17.95 8.16
N HIS A 42 -3.08 17.29 7.70
CA HIS A 42 -3.14 16.06 6.90
C HIS A 42 -3.52 14.83 7.76
N PHE A 43 -3.00 14.72 8.97
CA PHE A 43 -3.35 13.66 9.93
C PHE A 43 -4.78 13.85 10.48
N SER A 44 -5.20 15.10 10.72
CA SER A 44 -6.59 15.42 11.13
C SER A 44 -7.65 14.97 10.11
N ARG A 45 -7.26 14.75 8.85
CA ARG A 45 -8.13 14.20 7.78
C ARG A 45 -7.89 12.71 7.49
N ALA A 46 -6.96 12.06 8.19
CA ALA A 46 -6.55 10.66 7.96
C ALA A 46 -7.04 9.68 9.05
N ASN A 47 -7.87 10.15 10.01
CA ASN A 47 -8.46 9.31 11.05
C ASN A 47 -9.50 8.34 10.48
N THR A 48 -9.07 7.11 10.15
CA THR A 48 -9.99 6.02 9.74
C THR A 48 -10.41 5.12 10.92
N MET A 49 -9.97 5.40 12.15
CA MET A 49 -10.47 4.75 13.39
C MET A 49 -10.61 5.76 14.57
N ALA A 50 -11.24 6.91 14.32
CA ALA A 50 -11.70 7.81 15.40
C ALA A 50 -13.20 8.15 15.33
N SER A 51 -13.92 7.59 14.35
CA SER A 51 -15.37 7.58 14.30
C SER A 51 -15.85 6.25 13.76
N VAL A 52 -16.55 5.49 14.61
CA VAL A 52 -17.58 4.56 14.13
C VAL A 52 -18.58 5.42 13.34
N PRO A 53 -18.94 5.08 12.09
CA PRO A 53 -19.94 5.84 11.35
C PRO A 53 -21.25 5.89 12.13
N LYS A 54 -21.81 7.10 12.33
CA LYS A 54 -23.22 7.28 12.69
C LYS A 54 -24.08 7.06 11.44
N ASP A 55 -24.07 5.83 10.95
CA ASP A 55 -24.84 5.39 9.80
C ASP A 55 -25.47 4.02 10.11
N ASP A 56 -26.79 3.96 10.08
CA ASP A 56 -27.57 2.95 10.80
C ASP A 56 -27.70 1.62 10.04
N GLY A 57 -26.68 1.20 9.28
CA GLY A 57 -26.64 -0.02 8.45
C GLY A 57 -25.63 -1.08 8.92
N PRO A 58 -25.89 -2.40 8.75
CA PRO A 58 -24.89 -3.43 9.03
C PRO A 58 -23.78 -3.40 7.97
N VAL A 59 -22.52 -3.30 8.39
CA VAL A 59 -21.38 -3.33 7.47
C VAL A 59 -21.14 -4.76 6.98
N ASN A 60 -21.61 -5.06 5.77
CA ASN A 60 -21.33 -6.32 5.08
C ASN A 60 -20.00 -6.23 4.32
N LEU A 61 -18.93 -6.77 4.91
CA LEU A 61 -17.61 -6.85 4.30
C LEU A 61 -17.54 -7.78 3.09
N ASP A 62 -18.46 -8.75 3.00
CA ASP A 62 -18.55 -9.74 1.91
C ASP A 62 -19.49 -9.29 0.78
N ALA A 63 -19.98 -8.04 0.81
CA ALA A 63 -20.75 -7.49 -0.31
C ALA A 63 -19.92 -7.49 -1.61
N ASP A 64 -20.53 -7.89 -2.72
CA ASP A 64 -19.89 -7.79 -4.04
C ASP A 64 -19.87 -6.32 -4.48
N ILE A 65 -18.72 -5.67 -4.30
CA ILE A 65 -18.48 -4.29 -4.74
C ILE A 65 -18.12 -4.27 -6.22
N PRO A 66 -18.81 -3.50 -7.07
CA PRO A 66 -18.50 -3.39 -8.49
C PRO A 66 -17.08 -2.84 -8.73
N ASP A 67 -16.30 -3.53 -9.55
CA ASP A 67 -14.98 -3.05 -9.99
C ASP A 67 -15.12 -2.02 -11.12
N ILE A 68 -15.58 -0.82 -10.74
CA ILE A 68 -15.78 0.34 -11.62
C ILE A 68 -14.49 0.85 -12.29
N HIS A 69 -13.32 0.32 -11.90
CA HIS A 69 -12.02 0.71 -12.42
C HIS A 69 -11.31 -0.39 -13.20
N HIS A 70 -11.94 -1.57 -13.33
CA HIS A 70 -11.39 -2.74 -14.03
C HIS A 70 -9.97 -3.11 -13.56
N GLN A 71 -9.79 -3.12 -12.24
CA GLN A 71 -8.54 -3.48 -11.57
C GLN A 71 -8.29 -4.99 -11.54
N LEU A 72 -9.36 -5.80 -11.57
CA LEU A 72 -9.29 -7.25 -11.60
C LEU A 72 -9.41 -7.78 -13.04
N PRO A 73 -8.51 -8.65 -13.51
CA PRO A 73 -8.67 -9.31 -14.80
C PRO A 73 -9.92 -10.22 -14.79
N PRO A 74 -10.45 -10.62 -15.96
CA PRO A 74 -11.45 -11.68 -16.00
C PRO A 74 -10.87 -12.99 -15.43
N LEU A 75 -11.69 -13.74 -14.67
CA LEU A 75 -11.31 -15.10 -14.28
C LEU A 75 -11.16 -15.99 -15.53
N PRO A 76 -10.20 -16.94 -15.55
CA PRO A 76 -10.06 -17.86 -16.67
C PRO A 76 -11.31 -18.73 -16.82
N ALA A 77 -11.66 -19.08 -18.07
CA ALA A 77 -12.87 -19.83 -18.41
C ALA A 77 -12.98 -21.18 -17.67
N THR A 78 -11.84 -21.79 -17.33
CA THR A 78 -11.74 -22.88 -16.36
C THR A 78 -10.79 -22.48 -15.23
N LEU A 79 -11.27 -22.57 -13.99
CA LEU A 79 -10.44 -22.31 -12.82
C LEU A 79 -9.46 -23.48 -12.58
N PRO A 80 -8.24 -23.22 -12.07
CA PRO A 80 -7.32 -24.28 -11.66
C PRO A 80 -7.96 -25.22 -10.63
N LYS A 81 -7.72 -26.53 -10.75
CA LYS A 81 -8.18 -27.51 -9.75
C LYS A 81 -7.56 -27.16 -8.40
N ARG A 82 -8.40 -27.00 -7.38
CA ARG A 82 -7.95 -26.78 -6.01
C ARG A 82 -7.11 -27.97 -5.53
N HIS A 83 -5.91 -27.68 -5.02
CA HIS A 83 -5.00 -28.65 -4.45
C HIS A 83 -5.50 -29.09 -3.07
N GLU A 84 -5.44 -30.39 -2.78
CA GLU A 84 -5.88 -30.98 -1.51
C GLU A 84 -5.19 -30.37 -0.27
N ARG A 85 -3.93 -29.94 -0.40
CA ARG A 85 -3.17 -29.32 0.68
C ARG A 85 -3.45 -27.81 0.84
N PHE A 86 -4.24 -27.18 -0.04
CA PHE A 86 -4.59 -25.75 -0.01
C PHE A 86 -5.56 -25.40 1.11
N ILE A 87 -5.10 -24.58 2.05
CA ILE A 87 -5.88 -24.09 3.19
C ILE A 87 -6.20 -22.61 2.99
N HIS A 88 -7.46 -22.22 3.19
CA HIS A 88 -7.91 -20.83 3.29
C HIS A 88 -8.33 -20.57 4.73
N CYS A 89 -7.65 -19.67 5.43
CA CYS A 89 -7.98 -19.26 6.81
C CYS A 89 -8.61 -17.87 6.80
N ILE A 90 -9.68 -17.69 7.59
CA ILE A 90 -10.43 -16.43 7.74
C ILE A 90 -10.66 -16.19 9.25
N PRO A 91 -10.46 -14.97 9.78
CA PRO A 91 -10.78 -14.67 11.17
C PRO A 91 -12.30 -14.81 11.45
N PRO A 92 -12.72 -15.18 12.68
CA PRO A 92 -11.89 -15.38 13.87
C PRO A 92 -11.31 -16.80 13.99
N THR A 93 -11.47 -17.68 12.99
CA THR A 93 -11.03 -19.08 13.11
C THR A 93 -9.50 -19.19 13.18
N GLY A 94 -9.01 -20.15 13.98
CA GLY A 94 -7.58 -20.38 14.17
C GLY A 94 -6.89 -20.74 12.85
N SER A 95 -5.73 -20.13 12.58
CA SER A 95 -4.99 -20.37 11.34
C SER A 95 -4.05 -21.58 11.45
N THR A 96 -4.17 -22.51 10.49
CA THR A 96 -3.29 -23.68 10.37
C THR A 96 -1.95 -23.29 9.76
N THR A 97 -0.84 -23.61 10.43
CA THR A 97 0.51 -23.36 9.91
C THR A 97 0.83 -24.25 8.70
N ARG A 98 1.41 -23.66 7.65
CA ARG A 98 2.09 -24.37 6.55
C ARG A 98 3.50 -23.79 6.38
N LYS A 99 4.43 -24.60 5.84
CA LYS A 99 5.81 -24.18 5.48
C LYS A 99 5.79 -22.98 4.52
N TYR A 100 4.81 -22.97 3.60
CA TYR A 100 4.58 -21.91 2.64
C TYR A 100 3.18 -21.32 2.83
N SER A 101 3.12 -20.01 2.98
CA SER A 101 1.86 -19.28 3.18
C SER A 101 1.91 -17.85 2.63
N VAL A 102 0.74 -17.36 2.22
CA VAL A 102 0.52 -15.99 1.73
C VAL A 102 -0.47 -15.28 2.66
N PHE A 103 -0.15 -14.07 3.12
CA PHE A 103 -1.11 -13.16 3.74
C PHE A 103 -1.62 -12.17 2.71
N LEU A 104 -2.95 -11.97 2.64
CA LEU A 104 -3.62 -11.03 1.74
C LEU A 104 -3.82 -9.68 2.43
N ALA A 105 -2.73 -8.93 2.61
CA ALA A 105 -2.79 -7.56 3.10
C ALA A 105 -3.30 -6.63 1.99
N GLY A 106 -3.93 -5.53 2.35
CA GLY A 106 -4.50 -4.64 1.34
C GLY A 106 -5.82 -4.05 1.75
N THR A 107 -6.45 -3.38 0.80
CA THR A 107 -7.71 -2.71 1.03
C THR A 107 -8.84 -3.69 1.37
N ILE A 108 -9.51 -3.44 2.49
CA ILE A 108 -10.88 -3.91 2.80
C ILE A 108 -11.81 -2.71 2.96
N GLU A 109 -11.33 -1.65 3.62
CA GLU A 109 -12.01 -0.37 3.88
C GLU A 109 -13.49 -0.52 4.27
N MET A 110 -13.75 -1.29 5.33
CA MET A 110 -15.10 -1.56 5.84
C MET A 110 -16.08 -2.03 4.75
N GLY A 111 -15.60 -2.87 3.82
CA GLY A 111 -16.42 -3.47 2.77
C GLY A 111 -16.56 -2.60 1.53
N LYS A 112 -15.94 -1.42 1.47
CA LYS A 112 -15.96 -0.55 0.27
C LYS A 112 -15.00 -1.01 -0.83
N ALA A 113 -14.09 -1.92 -0.52
CA ALA A 113 -13.11 -2.42 -1.47
C ALA A 113 -13.67 -3.52 -2.39
N ILE A 114 -13.23 -3.56 -3.64
CA ILE A 114 -13.50 -4.67 -4.57
C ILE A 114 -13.07 -6.02 -3.96
N GLN A 115 -13.69 -7.12 -4.36
CA GLN A 115 -13.48 -8.47 -3.79
C GLN A 115 -12.17 -9.14 -4.27
N TRP A 116 -11.07 -8.39 -4.28
CA TRP A 116 -9.77 -8.83 -4.78
C TRP A 116 -9.18 -10.01 -4.00
N GLN A 117 -9.51 -10.18 -2.71
CA GLN A 117 -9.05 -11.32 -1.91
C GLN A 117 -9.65 -12.63 -2.45
N ARG A 118 -10.96 -12.65 -2.73
CA ARG A 118 -11.65 -13.78 -3.37
C ARG A 118 -11.06 -14.08 -4.74
N HIS A 119 -10.76 -13.02 -5.50
CA HIS A 119 -10.15 -13.11 -6.82
C HIS A 119 -8.74 -13.75 -6.75
N MET A 120 -7.89 -13.33 -5.80
CA MET A 120 -6.55 -13.90 -5.56
C MET A 120 -6.59 -15.38 -5.18
N LEU A 121 -7.56 -15.81 -4.36
CA LEU A 121 -7.72 -17.22 -3.99
C LEU A 121 -7.88 -18.12 -5.22
N HIS A 122 -8.57 -17.66 -6.27
CA HIS A 122 -8.76 -18.45 -7.49
C HIS A 122 -7.46 -18.73 -8.27
N PHE A 123 -6.44 -17.87 -8.13
CA PHE A 123 -5.12 -18.01 -8.77
C PHE A 123 -4.05 -18.69 -7.88
N LEU A 124 -4.37 -18.98 -6.62
CA LEU A 124 -3.48 -19.64 -5.67
C LEU A 124 -4.01 -21.01 -5.20
N GLN A 125 -5.27 -21.36 -5.50
CA GLN A 125 -5.90 -22.60 -5.04
C GLN A 125 -5.23 -23.88 -5.55
N ASP A 126 -4.47 -23.81 -6.64
CA ASP A 126 -3.67 -24.92 -7.20
C ASP A 126 -2.40 -25.22 -6.39
N LEU A 127 -2.06 -24.40 -5.39
CA LEU A 127 -0.80 -24.51 -4.65
C LEU A 127 -0.98 -25.23 -3.29
N PRO A 128 0.01 -26.04 -2.84
CA PRO A 128 -0.01 -26.73 -1.54
C PRO A 128 0.33 -25.80 -0.35
N ILE A 129 -0.36 -24.67 -0.23
CA ILE A 129 -0.05 -23.57 0.71
C ILE A 129 -1.20 -23.27 1.68
N ALA A 130 -0.95 -22.40 2.67
CA ALA A 130 -2.01 -21.70 3.38
C ALA A 130 -2.15 -20.26 2.87
N VAL A 131 -3.38 -19.77 2.72
CA VAL A 131 -3.69 -18.37 2.47
C VAL A 131 -4.44 -17.81 3.68
N TYR A 132 -3.87 -16.77 4.28
CA TYR A 132 -4.48 -16.02 5.37
C TYR A 132 -5.20 -14.80 4.78
N ASN A 133 -6.53 -14.85 4.77
CA ASN A 133 -7.38 -13.78 4.27
C ASN A 133 -7.98 -13.00 5.47
N PRO A 134 -7.57 -11.73 5.70
CA PRO A 134 -8.13 -10.95 6.80
C PRO A 134 -9.58 -10.49 6.56
N ARG A 135 -10.06 -10.50 5.31
CA ARG A 135 -11.44 -10.15 4.98
C ARG A 135 -12.38 -11.28 5.44
N ARG A 136 -13.05 -11.04 6.56
CA ARG A 136 -14.19 -11.81 7.06
C ARG A 136 -15.50 -11.06 6.81
N GLY A 137 -16.62 -11.76 6.89
CA GLY A 137 -17.97 -11.20 6.65
C GLY A 137 -18.50 -10.23 7.71
N SER A 138 -19.84 -10.13 7.77
CA SER A 138 -20.55 -9.09 8.50
C SER A 138 -20.24 -9.05 10.00
N TRP A 139 -20.15 -7.82 10.53
CA TRP A 139 -20.14 -7.57 11.96
C TRP A 139 -21.60 -7.60 12.47
N ASN A 140 -21.88 -8.41 13.49
CA ASN A 140 -23.23 -8.54 14.01
C ASN A 140 -23.63 -7.28 14.80
N LYS A 141 -24.72 -6.63 14.40
CA LYS A 141 -25.28 -5.46 15.08
C LYS A 141 -25.90 -5.74 16.45
N ALA A 142 -26.27 -6.99 16.72
CA ALA A 142 -26.83 -7.38 18.01
C ALA A 142 -25.76 -7.52 19.11
N SER A 143 -24.47 -7.36 18.76
CA SER A 143 -23.37 -7.44 19.72
C SER A 143 -23.29 -6.21 20.62
N THR A 144 -22.98 -6.44 21.89
CA THR A 144 -22.69 -5.38 22.86
C THR A 144 -21.38 -4.66 22.54
N ASP A 145 -21.16 -3.45 23.09
CA ASP A 145 -19.90 -2.71 22.92
C ASP A 145 -18.66 -3.53 23.33
N GLU A 146 -18.79 -4.36 24.37
CA GLU A 146 -17.75 -5.28 24.79
C GLU A 146 -17.50 -6.39 23.76
N GLU A 147 -18.54 -6.95 23.15
CA GLU A 147 -18.42 -7.95 22.09
C GLU A 147 -17.80 -7.35 20.83
N LEU A 148 -18.20 -6.13 20.44
CA LEU A 148 -17.58 -5.41 19.34
C LEU A 148 -16.09 -5.17 19.62
N THR A 149 -15.74 -4.77 20.85
CA THR A 149 -14.34 -4.60 21.30
C THR A 149 -13.56 -5.91 21.28
N ARG A 150 -14.13 -7.02 21.81
CA ARG A 150 -13.52 -8.36 21.74
C ARG A 150 -13.33 -8.81 20.30
N ASN A 151 -14.34 -8.67 19.45
CA ASN A 151 -14.30 -9.02 18.03
C ASN A 151 -13.28 -8.19 17.24
N PHE A 152 -13.07 -6.92 17.62
CA PHE A 152 -12.05 -6.02 17.09
C PHE A 152 -10.64 -6.46 17.52
N HIS A 153 -10.41 -6.67 18.82
CA HIS A 153 -9.13 -7.19 19.32
C HIS A 153 -8.78 -8.53 18.68
N THR A 154 -9.74 -9.46 18.57
CA THR A 154 -9.54 -10.74 17.89
C THR A 154 -9.17 -10.57 16.42
N GLN A 155 -9.77 -9.61 15.70
CA GLN A 155 -9.40 -9.30 14.31
C GLN A 155 -7.93 -8.82 14.23
N VAL A 156 -7.59 -7.77 14.97
CA VAL A 156 -6.25 -7.14 14.92
C VAL A 156 -5.16 -8.11 15.37
N VAL A 157 -5.40 -8.90 16.42
CA VAL A 157 -4.45 -9.92 16.89
C VAL A 157 -4.30 -11.04 15.86
N TRP A 158 -5.39 -11.48 15.22
CA TRP A 158 -5.33 -12.48 14.15
C TRP A 158 -4.53 -11.97 12.95
N GLU A 159 -4.73 -10.72 12.54
CA GLU A 159 -3.99 -10.06 11.46
C GLU A 159 -2.49 -10.02 11.78
N LYS A 160 -2.11 -9.48 12.95
CA LYS A 160 -0.70 -9.40 13.40
C LYS A 160 -0.02 -10.77 13.49
N VAL A 161 -0.69 -11.77 14.07
CA VAL A 161 -0.15 -13.14 14.17
C VAL A 161 0.08 -13.76 12.79
N ASN A 162 -0.82 -13.53 11.83
CA ASN A 162 -0.72 -14.15 10.51
C ASN A 162 0.20 -13.39 9.54
N LEU A 163 0.31 -12.06 9.64
CA LEU A 163 1.38 -11.27 9.00
C LEU A 163 2.77 -11.79 9.43
N ALA A 164 2.96 -12.00 10.74
CA ALA A 164 4.21 -12.52 11.28
C ALA A 164 4.52 -13.95 10.81
N ARG A 165 3.50 -14.82 10.71
CA ARG A 165 3.66 -16.22 10.27
C ARG A 165 3.76 -16.40 8.75
N ALA A 166 3.35 -15.43 7.95
CA ALA A 166 3.34 -15.55 6.49
C ALA A 166 4.75 -15.69 5.90
N SER A 167 4.88 -16.52 4.86
CA SER A 167 6.11 -16.63 4.04
C SER A 167 6.20 -15.46 3.04
N VAL A 168 5.05 -15.06 2.50
CA VAL A 168 4.87 -13.94 1.56
C VAL A 168 3.71 -13.07 2.05
N ILE A 169 3.86 -11.75 1.96
CA ILE A 169 2.79 -10.79 2.24
C ILE A 169 2.49 -10.06 0.93
N CYS A 170 1.30 -10.28 0.40
CA CYS A 170 0.79 -9.60 -0.79
C CYS A 170 0.03 -8.35 -0.32
N PHE A 171 0.38 -7.18 -0.85
CA PHE A 171 -0.38 -5.94 -0.64
C PHE A 171 -1.11 -5.53 -1.93
N PHE A 172 -2.41 -5.24 -1.83
CA PHE A 172 -3.19 -4.64 -2.92
C PHE A 172 -3.84 -3.33 -2.46
N PHE A 173 -3.65 -2.25 -3.23
CA PHE A 173 -4.24 -0.93 -2.98
C PHE A 173 -5.32 -0.60 -4.01
N ASP A 174 -6.58 -0.63 -3.59
CA ASP A 174 -7.76 -0.35 -4.42
C ASP A 174 -7.93 1.17 -4.65
N HIS A 175 -8.09 1.59 -5.91
CA HIS A 175 -8.07 3.01 -6.32
C HIS A 175 -8.96 3.97 -5.51
N PRO A 176 -10.25 3.69 -5.21
CA PRO A 176 -11.17 4.66 -4.63
C PRO A 176 -10.99 4.83 -3.11
N THR A 177 -10.04 4.11 -2.51
CA THR A 177 -9.92 3.94 -1.06
C THR A 177 -8.79 4.75 -0.44
N LYS A 178 -8.73 4.79 0.90
CA LYS A 178 -7.68 5.46 1.68
C LYS A 178 -6.65 4.49 2.24
N SER A 179 -7.07 3.32 2.70
CA SER A 179 -6.18 2.22 3.14
C SER A 179 -5.04 2.60 4.14
N PRO A 180 -5.28 3.42 5.20
CA PRO A 180 -4.18 3.87 6.07
C PRO A 180 -3.58 2.76 6.95
N VAL A 181 -4.38 1.80 7.42
CA VAL A 181 -3.89 0.63 8.17
C VAL A 181 -2.97 -0.21 7.29
N THR A 182 -3.38 -0.45 6.04
CA THR A 182 -2.56 -1.12 5.01
C THR A 182 -1.24 -0.39 4.74
N MET A 183 -1.22 0.95 4.73
CA MET A 183 0.02 1.72 4.58
C MET A 183 0.94 1.59 5.81
N MET A 184 0.37 1.53 7.01
CA MET A 184 1.12 1.28 8.26
C MET A 184 1.71 -0.14 8.29
N GLU A 185 0.94 -1.15 7.91
CA GLU A 185 1.41 -2.54 7.78
C GLU A 185 2.50 -2.69 6.71
N LEU A 186 2.38 -1.99 5.58
CA LEU A 186 3.44 -1.97 4.56
C LEU A 186 4.75 -1.42 5.14
N GLY A 187 4.69 -0.37 5.95
CA GLY A 187 5.85 0.17 6.67
C GLY A 187 6.46 -0.85 7.64
N GLU A 188 5.62 -1.48 8.49
CA GLU A 188 6.04 -2.51 9.46
C GLU A 188 6.75 -3.69 8.80
N TRP A 189 6.27 -4.15 7.63
CA TRP A 189 6.81 -5.33 6.95
C TRP A 189 7.81 -5.02 5.83
N ALA A 190 8.11 -3.75 5.55
CA ALA A 190 8.90 -3.34 4.39
C ALA A 190 10.28 -4.04 4.30
N ALA A 191 11.03 -4.06 5.39
CA ALA A 191 12.37 -4.66 5.47
C ALA A 191 12.36 -6.21 5.61
N SER A 192 11.20 -6.86 5.70
CA SER A 192 11.10 -8.30 6.00
C SER A 192 11.52 -9.24 4.88
N ASN A 193 11.74 -8.72 3.66
CA ASN A 193 11.88 -9.50 2.42
C ASN A 193 10.70 -10.48 2.16
N LYS A 194 9.53 -10.31 2.79
CA LYS A 194 8.32 -11.10 2.52
C LYS A 194 7.38 -10.44 1.51
N VAL A 195 7.52 -9.13 1.33
CA VAL A 195 6.51 -8.27 0.71
C VAL A 195 6.56 -8.32 -0.82
N VAL A 196 5.38 -8.26 -1.44
CA VAL A 196 5.14 -7.84 -2.83
C VAL A 196 3.92 -6.90 -2.87
N VAL A 197 3.91 -5.93 -3.78
CA VAL A 197 2.90 -4.84 -3.80
C VAL A 197 2.26 -4.68 -5.18
N CYS A 198 0.95 -4.54 -5.22
CA CYS A 198 0.22 -3.93 -6.32
C CYS A 198 -0.32 -2.57 -5.88
N CYS A 199 0.19 -1.51 -6.48
CA CYS A 199 -0.28 -0.16 -6.25
C CYS A 199 -0.28 0.59 -7.57
N ASN A 200 -1.44 0.76 -8.19
CA ASN A 200 -1.58 1.59 -9.37
C ASN A 200 -1.30 3.06 -9.05
N SER A 201 -0.73 3.80 -10.00
CA SER A 201 -0.51 5.26 -9.92
C SER A 201 -1.78 6.09 -9.64
N LYS A 202 -2.99 5.56 -9.89
CA LYS A 202 -4.28 6.18 -9.56
C LYS A 202 -4.61 6.18 -8.06
N PHE A 203 -4.00 5.32 -7.24
CA PHE A 203 -4.23 5.33 -5.79
C PHE A 203 -3.75 6.65 -5.17
N TRP A 204 -4.55 7.26 -4.29
CA TRP A 204 -4.34 8.64 -3.81
C TRP A 204 -2.98 8.90 -3.12
N LYS A 205 -2.30 7.85 -2.64
CA LYS A 205 -0.96 7.90 -2.06
C LYS A 205 0.08 7.07 -2.81
N ALA A 206 -0.18 6.67 -4.06
CA ALA A 206 0.68 5.81 -4.87
C ALA A 206 2.16 6.23 -4.82
N LYS A 207 2.48 7.52 -5.01
CA LYS A 207 3.86 8.03 -4.94
C LYS A 207 4.59 7.71 -3.63
N ASN A 208 3.87 7.69 -2.49
CA ASN A 208 4.46 7.35 -1.19
C ASN A 208 4.70 5.85 -1.08
N VAL A 209 3.72 5.04 -1.53
CA VAL A 209 3.84 3.58 -1.60
C VAL A 209 4.98 3.17 -2.53
N HIS A 210 5.10 3.80 -3.70
CA HIS A 210 6.14 3.51 -4.69
C HIS A 210 7.54 3.89 -4.19
N ILE A 211 7.70 5.05 -3.53
CA ILE A 211 8.99 5.44 -2.90
C ILE A 211 9.35 4.46 -1.78
N GLN A 212 8.39 4.10 -0.90
CA GLN A 212 8.61 3.10 0.15
C GLN A 212 9.04 1.75 -0.44
N CYS A 213 8.44 1.33 -1.56
CA CYS A 213 8.82 0.10 -2.24
C CYS A 213 10.22 0.19 -2.86
N ALA A 214 10.54 1.29 -3.54
CA ALA A 214 11.85 1.52 -4.12
C ALA A 214 12.96 1.52 -3.06
N TYR A 215 12.75 2.24 -1.95
CA TYR A 215 13.70 2.37 -0.84
C TYR A 215 14.05 1.02 -0.20
N HIS A 216 13.07 0.15 0.01
CA HIS A 216 13.28 -1.19 0.58
C HIS A 216 13.49 -2.30 -0.47
N GLY A 217 13.64 -1.98 -1.76
CA GLY A 217 13.81 -2.97 -2.82
C GLY A 217 12.62 -3.94 -2.99
N ILE A 218 11.41 -3.50 -2.64
CA ILE A 218 10.19 -4.31 -2.67
C ILE A 218 9.68 -4.44 -4.12
N PRO A 219 9.36 -5.66 -4.60
CA PRO A 219 8.70 -5.86 -5.88
C PRO A 219 7.32 -5.19 -5.90
N CYS A 220 7.12 -4.30 -6.87
CA CYS A 220 5.96 -3.41 -6.97
C CYS A 220 5.47 -3.38 -8.42
N VAL A 221 4.17 -3.55 -8.63
CA VAL A 221 3.50 -3.52 -9.95
C VAL A 221 2.24 -2.64 -9.90
N GLU A 222 1.74 -2.23 -11.06
CA GLU A 222 0.57 -1.35 -11.17
C GLU A 222 -0.76 -2.08 -11.43
N THR A 223 -0.73 -3.38 -11.70
CA THR A 223 -1.91 -4.18 -12.09
C THR A 223 -2.04 -5.46 -11.25
N PHE A 224 -3.28 -5.91 -11.06
CA PHE A 224 -3.54 -7.19 -10.38
C PHE A 224 -3.06 -8.39 -11.21
N GLU A 225 -3.16 -8.31 -12.54
CA GLU A 225 -2.70 -9.35 -13.47
C GLU A 225 -1.21 -9.65 -13.27
N GLU A 226 -0.38 -8.63 -13.03
CA GLU A 226 1.04 -8.81 -12.70
C GLU A 226 1.30 -9.22 -11.26
N LEU A 227 0.39 -8.90 -10.32
CA LEU A 227 0.53 -9.26 -8.90
C LEU A 227 0.50 -10.78 -8.69
N VAL A 228 -0.38 -11.48 -9.41
CA VAL A 228 -0.52 -12.95 -9.32
C VAL A 228 0.80 -13.69 -9.59
N PRO A 229 1.49 -13.52 -10.73
CA PRO A 229 2.78 -14.17 -10.94
C PRO A 229 3.84 -13.66 -9.97
N LEU A 230 3.81 -12.39 -9.55
CA LEU A 230 4.75 -11.82 -8.58
C LEU A 230 4.67 -12.53 -7.21
N VAL A 231 3.46 -12.82 -6.72
CA VAL A 231 3.23 -13.63 -5.50
C VAL A 231 3.78 -15.05 -5.69
N ARG A 232 3.52 -15.69 -6.84
CA ARG A 232 4.01 -17.05 -7.14
C ARG A 232 5.54 -17.12 -7.22
N ALA A 233 6.19 -16.14 -7.85
CA ALA A 233 7.65 -16.01 -7.87
C ALA A 233 8.22 -15.73 -6.47
N LYS A 234 7.53 -14.94 -5.62
CA LYS A 234 7.98 -14.71 -4.25
C LYS A 234 7.88 -15.98 -3.39
N LEU A 235 6.86 -16.83 -3.61
CA LEU A 235 6.81 -18.15 -2.98
C LEU A 235 7.99 -19.03 -3.44
N ARG A 236 8.32 -19.02 -4.74
CA ARG A 236 9.51 -19.71 -5.28
C ARG A 236 10.80 -19.19 -4.64
N SER A 237 10.96 -17.87 -4.49
CA SER A 237 12.12 -17.27 -3.81
C SER A 237 12.16 -17.51 -2.29
N LYS A 238 11.12 -18.10 -1.70
CA LYS A 238 11.14 -18.65 -0.33
C LYS A 238 11.46 -20.16 -0.32
N GLY A 239 11.70 -20.76 -1.48
CA GLY A 239 12.05 -22.16 -1.66
C GLY A 239 10.87 -23.09 -1.97
N LEU A 240 9.69 -22.57 -2.32
CA LEU A 240 8.60 -23.45 -2.79
C LEU A 240 9.00 -24.05 -4.15
N MET A 241 9.26 -25.36 -4.17
CA MET A 241 9.43 -26.17 -5.38
C MET A 241 8.20 -27.07 -5.54
N LEU A 242 7.73 -27.24 -6.77
CA LEU A 242 6.60 -28.09 -7.14
C LEU A 242 7.05 -29.11 -8.17
N ASP A 243 6.53 -30.33 -8.07
CA ASP A 243 6.76 -31.37 -9.08
C ASP A 243 5.79 -31.26 -10.28
N LYS A 244 5.89 -32.22 -11.20
CA LYS A 244 5.04 -32.29 -12.40
C LYS A 244 3.55 -32.45 -12.08
N GLN A 245 3.21 -32.97 -10.91
CA GLN A 245 1.85 -33.15 -10.41
C GLN A 245 1.32 -31.85 -9.74
N GLY A 246 2.21 -30.93 -9.40
CA GLY A 246 1.90 -29.69 -8.65
C GLY A 246 2.04 -29.87 -7.13
N ASP A 247 2.52 -31.02 -6.68
CA ASP A 247 2.78 -31.30 -5.27
C ASP A 247 4.12 -30.70 -4.84
N ARG A 248 4.20 -30.29 -3.56
CA ARG A 248 5.44 -29.77 -2.97
C ARG A 248 6.51 -30.85 -2.91
N THR A 249 7.62 -30.62 -3.60
CA THR A 249 8.88 -31.36 -3.44
C THR A 249 9.87 -30.54 -2.61
N ASP A 250 10.75 -31.22 -1.89
CA ASP A 250 11.94 -30.64 -1.25
C ASP A 250 13.24 -31.12 -1.95
N ASP A 251 13.10 -31.88 -3.05
CA ASP A 251 14.15 -32.44 -3.91
C ASP A 251 14.22 -31.67 -5.25
N PRO A 252 15.31 -30.92 -5.55
CA PRO A 252 15.45 -30.14 -6.78
C PRO A 252 15.42 -30.98 -8.07
N ALA A 253 15.82 -32.25 -8.03
CA ALA A 253 15.79 -33.12 -9.21
C ALA A 253 14.35 -33.49 -9.64
N LYS A 254 13.36 -33.21 -8.78
CA LYS A 254 11.93 -33.40 -9.03
C LYS A 254 11.18 -32.09 -9.31
N GLU A 255 11.83 -30.93 -9.21
CA GLU A 255 11.17 -29.65 -9.52
C GLU A 255 10.77 -29.62 -11.00
N ASP A 256 9.52 -29.25 -11.27
CA ASP A 256 9.05 -28.80 -12.57
C ASP A 256 9.12 -27.27 -12.61
N PRO A 257 10.15 -26.68 -13.24
CA PRO A 257 10.40 -25.24 -13.17
C PRO A 257 9.33 -24.40 -13.88
N THR A 258 8.37 -25.02 -14.58
CA THR A 258 7.25 -24.36 -15.25
C THR A 258 6.06 -24.05 -14.32
N LYS A 259 5.99 -24.69 -13.14
CA LYS A 259 4.84 -24.59 -12.21
C LYS A 259 4.73 -23.25 -11.48
N LEU A 260 5.86 -22.58 -11.31
CA LEU A 260 5.98 -21.25 -10.72
C LEU A 260 6.79 -20.37 -11.66
N PRO A 261 6.50 -19.05 -11.76
CA PRO A 261 7.31 -18.15 -12.57
C PRO A 261 8.77 -18.11 -12.12
N ASP A 262 9.65 -17.65 -13.00
CA ASP A 262 11.05 -17.40 -12.65
C ASP A 262 11.18 -16.25 -11.64
N VAL A 263 12.22 -16.27 -10.80
CA VAL A 263 12.40 -15.25 -9.75
C VAL A 263 12.84 -13.88 -10.29
N SER A 264 13.36 -13.79 -11.52
CA SER A 264 13.71 -12.51 -12.17
C SER A 264 12.53 -11.53 -12.25
N ILE A 265 11.27 -12.00 -12.29
CA ILE A 265 10.12 -11.07 -12.29
C ILE A 265 9.98 -10.29 -10.97
N LEU A 266 10.67 -10.71 -9.90
CA LEU A 266 10.77 -9.95 -8.64
C LEU A 266 11.64 -8.69 -8.79
N GLU A 267 12.34 -8.51 -9.90
CA GLU A 267 13.06 -7.26 -10.23
C GLU A 267 12.10 -6.17 -10.74
N ARG A 268 10.84 -6.51 -11.06
CA ARG A 268 9.82 -5.51 -11.42
C ARG A 268 9.62 -4.50 -10.29
N ARG A 269 9.58 -3.22 -10.66
CA ARG A 269 9.38 -2.08 -9.77
C ARG A 269 8.32 -1.17 -10.38
N CYS A 270 7.60 -0.48 -9.51
CA CYS A 270 6.73 0.63 -9.90
C CYS A 270 7.56 1.76 -10.54
N PRO A 271 6.97 2.65 -11.34
CA PRO A 271 7.69 3.63 -12.17
C PRO A 271 8.31 4.78 -11.35
N VAL A 272 9.37 4.44 -10.61
CA VAL A 272 10.18 5.34 -9.81
C VAL A 272 11.63 5.20 -10.25
N ASP A 273 12.23 6.33 -10.55
CA ASP A 273 13.65 6.43 -10.90
C ASP A 273 14.50 6.21 -9.63
N ILE A 274 14.98 4.97 -9.45
CA ILE A 274 15.76 4.54 -8.30
C ILE A 274 17.12 5.26 -8.25
N GLU A 275 17.76 5.51 -9.39
CA GLU A 275 19.04 6.22 -9.42
C GLU A 275 18.86 7.69 -9.04
N ARG A 276 17.76 8.32 -9.45
CA ARG A 276 17.38 9.65 -8.95
C ARG A 276 17.07 9.66 -7.45
N LEU A 277 16.43 8.62 -6.90
CA LEU A 277 16.23 8.53 -5.44
C LEU A 277 17.57 8.43 -4.69
N LYS A 278 18.49 7.56 -5.15
CA LYS A 278 19.85 7.45 -4.57
C LYS A 278 20.62 8.77 -4.67
N ALA A 279 20.53 9.49 -5.79
CA ALA A 279 21.17 10.80 -5.94
C ALA A 279 20.60 11.85 -4.97
N ILE A 280 19.29 11.81 -4.70
CA ILE A 280 18.66 12.66 -3.67
C ILE A 280 19.15 12.27 -2.27
N GLU A 281 19.17 10.97 -1.94
CA GLU A 281 19.66 10.46 -0.65
C GLU A 281 21.12 10.85 -0.40
N GLN A 282 22.00 10.68 -1.38
CA GLN A 282 23.39 11.14 -1.33
C GLN A 282 23.48 12.65 -1.11
N THR A 283 22.70 13.46 -1.84
CA THR A 283 22.69 14.92 -1.69
C THR A 283 22.27 15.35 -0.28
N LEU A 284 21.33 14.64 0.35
CA LEU A 284 20.87 14.91 1.71
C LEU A 284 21.89 14.46 2.77
N ALA A 285 22.60 13.35 2.54
CA ALA A 285 23.62 12.85 3.47
C ALA A 285 24.84 13.80 3.60
N PHE A 286 25.14 14.60 2.58
CA PHE A 286 26.18 15.64 2.64
C PHE A 286 25.72 16.96 3.29
N GLN A 287 24.54 17.01 3.91
CA GLN A 287 23.99 18.20 4.57
C GLN A 287 23.94 18.14 6.10
N ASP A 288 24.48 17.10 6.74
CA ASP A 288 24.78 17.19 8.17
C ASP A 288 25.88 18.25 8.37
N PRO A 289 25.59 19.39 9.02
CA PRO A 289 26.65 20.29 9.43
C PRO A 289 27.46 19.58 10.53
N GLU A 290 28.78 19.66 10.46
CA GLU A 290 29.61 19.43 11.64
C GLU A 290 29.04 20.31 12.76
N TYR A 291 28.53 19.67 13.82
CA TYR A 291 28.30 20.38 15.07
C TYR A 291 29.67 20.91 15.50
N PRO A 292 29.89 22.23 15.57
CA PRO A 292 31.14 22.74 16.08
C PRO A 292 31.29 22.22 17.51
N ASP A 293 32.47 21.65 17.82
CA ASP A 293 32.79 21.18 19.16
C ASP A 293 32.42 22.27 20.19
N GLU A 294 31.66 21.91 21.23
CA GLU A 294 31.29 22.86 22.27
C GLU A 294 32.56 23.45 22.89
N GLU A 295 32.78 24.76 22.71
CA GLU A 295 33.88 25.45 23.40
C GLU A 295 33.71 25.22 24.90
N PRO A 296 34.75 24.75 25.61
CA PRO A 296 34.63 24.39 27.01
C PRO A 296 34.25 25.63 27.82
N TYR A 297 33.13 25.54 28.54
CA TYR A 297 32.65 26.56 29.46
C TYR A 297 33.78 26.98 30.42
N VAL A 298 34.30 28.19 30.24
CA VAL A 298 35.23 28.81 31.19
C VAL A 298 34.40 29.43 32.29
N GLU A 299 34.41 28.84 33.48
CA GLU A 299 33.85 29.46 34.69
C GLU A 299 34.62 30.76 35.03
N HIS A 300 33.88 31.78 35.43
CA HIS A 300 34.35 33.08 35.93
C HIS A 300 33.69 33.38 37.27
#